data_AF-A0A8J7KMI7-F1
#
_entry.id   AF-A0A8J7KMI7-F1
#
_cell.length_a   1.000
_cell.length_b   1.000
_cell.length_c   1.000
_cell.angle_alpha   90.00
_cell.angle_beta   90.00
_cell.angle_gamma   90.00
#
_symmetry.space_group_name_H-M   'P 1'
#
loop_
_entity.id
_entity.type
_entity.pdbx_description
1 polymer ?
#
loop_
_entity_poly.entity_id
_entity_poly.type
_entity_poly.pdbx_seq_one_letter_code
_entity_poly.pdbx_strand_id
1 'polypeptide(L)'
;MAATPKAVKAAYDLASGKYSAQDASTRQKGIVRLSSATNSNDETMAATPKAVKAAYDMAASPAVKSVNGKKGEVRLTPGDIEALPAKGTA
;
A
#
# COMPACT_ATOMS: atom_id res chain seq x y z
N MET A 1 27.54 14.26 43.82
CA MET A 1 28.41 13.41 42.97
C MET A 1 28.05 13.64 41.52
N ALA A 2 29.01 13.99 40.65
CA ALA A 2 28.80 14.13 39.21
C ALA A 2 29.35 12.89 38.48
N ALA A 3 28.68 12.43 37.42
CA ALA A 3 29.15 11.29 36.63
C ALA A 3 30.48 11.63 35.95
N THR A 4 31.44 10.71 35.97
CA THR A 4 32.71 10.90 35.26
C THR A 4 32.51 10.75 33.74
N PRO A 5 33.26 11.49 32.90
CA PRO A 5 33.19 11.33 31.44
C PRO A 5 33.40 9.89 30.97
N LYS A 6 34.23 9.10 31.69
CA LYS A 6 34.44 7.67 31.45
C LYS A 6 33.16 6.85 31.68
N ALA A 7 32.43 7.12 32.76
CA ALA A 7 31.16 6.44 33.04
C ALA A 7 30.08 6.80 32.01
N VAL A 8 30.04 8.07 31.57
CA VAL A 8 29.13 8.53 30.50
C VAL A 8 29.47 7.85 29.18
N LYS A 9 30.76 7.79 28.81
CA LYS A 9 31.21 7.11 27.59
C LYS A 9 30.92 5.60 27.63
N ALA A 10 31.18 4.94 28.76
CA ALA A 10 30.88 3.53 28.93
C ALA A 10 29.37 3.24 28.81
N ALA A 11 28.51 4.12 29.35
CA ALA A 11 27.06 4.00 29.21
C ALA A 11 26.60 4.22 27.75
N TYR A 12 27.19 5.19 27.05
CA TYR A 12 26.93 5.44 25.62
C TYR A 12 27.38 4.27 24.74
N ASP A 13 28.60 3.79 24.92
CA ASP A 13 29.15 2.65 24.18
C ASP A 13 28.32 1.38 24.43
N LEU A 14 27.89 1.14 25.69
CA LEU A 14 27.01 0.02 26.05
C LEU A 14 25.61 0.14 25.43
N ALA A 15 25.05 1.35 25.37
CA ALA A 15 23.79 1.61 24.70
C ALA A 15 23.91 1.41 23.18
N SER A 16 24.95 1.97 22.56
CA SER A 16 25.20 1.82 21.13
C SER A 16 25.47 0.37 20.71
N GLY A 17 26.20 -0.39 21.53
CA GLY A 17 26.54 -1.79 21.25
C GLY A 17 25.40 -2.78 21.48
N LYS A 18 24.42 -2.47 22.35
CA LYS A 18 23.23 -3.31 22.55
C LYS A 18 22.16 -3.15 21.47
N TYR A 19 22.21 -2.05 20.72
CA TYR A 19 21.28 -1.76 19.62
C TYR A 19 21.99 -1.74 18.26
N SER A 20 22.89 -2.67 17.96
CA SER A 20 23.18 -2.99 16.55
C SER A 20 21.95 -3.71 15.98
N ALA A 21 20.88 -2.96 15.76
CA ALA A 21 19.65 -3.47 15.20
C ALA A 21 19.95 -3.94 13.78
N GLN A 22 19.87 -5.25 13.58
CA GLN A 22 19.89 -5.83 12.25
C GLN A 22 18.61 -5.44 11.52
N ASP A 23 18.67 -5.35 10.19
CA ASP A 23 17.48 -5.16 9.38
C ASP A 23 16.54 -6.35 9.53
N ALA A 24 15.23 -6.08 9.56
CA ALA A 24 14.26 -7.17 9.56
C ALA A 24 14.20 -7.83 8.18
N SER A 25 13.99 -9.14 8.18
CA SER A 25 13.63 -9.90 6.99
C SER A 25 12.55 -10.93 7.33
N THR A 26 12.05 -11.64 6.33
CA THR A 26 11.11 -12.74 6.56
C THR A 26 11.72 -13.91 7.35
N ARG A 27 13.05 -13.98 7.44
CA ARG A 27 13.79 -15.05 8.14
C ARG A 27 14.45 -14.60 9.44
N GLN A 28 14.65 -13.29 9.62
CA GLN A 28 15.39 -12.72 10.74
C GLN A 28 14.62 -11.53 11.33
N LYS A 29 14.51 -11.51 12.66
CA LYS A 29 13.93 -10.38 13.38
C LYS A 29 14.88 -9.17 13.31
N GLY A 30 14.31 -7.97 13.19
CA GLY A 30 15.08 -6.74 13.09
C GLY A 30 14.20 -5.49 13.12
N ILE A 31 14.73 -4.35 12.68
CA ILE A 31 14.01 -3.07 12.58
C ILE A 31 13.86 -2.68 11.11
N VAL A 32 12.72 -2.11 10.73
CA VAL A 32 12.46 -1.54 9.39
C VAL A 32 11.72 -0.22 9.51
N ARG A 33 11.79 0.62 8.47
CA ARG A 33 10.99 1.84 8.37
C ARG A 33 9.56 1.50 7.92
N LEU A 34 8.62 2.36 8.27
CA LEU A 34 7.24 2.25 7.83
C LEU A 34 7.00 3.08 6.56
N SER A 35 6.24 2.54 5.62
CA SER A 35 5.76 3.24 4.44
C SER A 35 4.24 3.18 4.35
N SER A 36 3.64 4.29 3.92
CA SER A 36 2.20 4.36 3.61
C SER A 36 1.91 4.40 2.10
N ALA A 37 2.93 4.19 1.26
CA ALA A 37 2.74 4.07 -0.19
C ALA A 37 2.01 2.76 -0.51
N THR A 38 1.14 2.79 -1.53
CA THR A 38 0.37 1.63 -2.01
C THR A 38 0.95 0.99 -3.27
N ASN A 39 1.99 1.60 -3.85
CA ASN A 39 2.62 1.22 -5.11
C ASN A 39 4.15 1.04 -4.98
N SER A 40 4.66 0.86 -3.75
CA SER A 40 6.09 0.68 -3.51
C SER A 40 6.51 -0.76 -3.80
N ASN A 41 7.65 -0.92 -4.47
CA ASN A 41 8.32 -2.22 -4.67
C ASN A 41 9.48 -2.42 -3.68
N ASP A 42 9.66 -1.51 -2.71
CA ASP A 42 10.74 -1.58 -1.73
C ASP A 42 10.44 -2.68 -0.68
N GLU A 43 11.28 -3.70 -0.64
CA GLU A 43 11.17 -4.84 0.28
C GLU A 43 11.80 -4.57 1.65
N THR A 44 12.46 -3.41 1.84
CA THR A 44 13.14 -3.05 3.09
C THR A 44 12.22 -2.30 4.08
N MET A 45 10.99 -1.98 3.68
CA MET A 45 10.03 -1.23 4.48
C MET A 45 8.79 -2.07 4.79
N ALA A 46 8.20 -1.86 5.97
CA ALA A 46 6.91 -2.46 6.32
C ALA A 46 5.74 -1.54 5.93
N ALA A 47 4.65 -2.13 5.44
CA ALA A 47 3.42 -1.40 5.12
C ALA A 47 2.64 -1.02 6.38
N THR A 48 2.11 0.21 6.42
CA THR A 48 1.18 0.63 7.49
C THR A 48 -0.25 0.12 7.24
N PRO A 49 -1.10 0.03 8.28
CA PRO A 49 -2.53 -0.29 8.11
C PRO A 49 -3.24 0.64 7.12
N LYS A 50 -2.80 1.91 7.03
CA LYS A 50 -3.31 2.88 6.06
C LYS A 50 -3.05 2.45 4.61
N ALA A 51 -1.82 2.03 4.29
CA ALA A 51 -1.49 1.52 2.96
C ALA A 51 -2.29 0.26 2.62
N VAL A 52 -2.35 -0.70 3.54
CA VAL A 52 -3.08 -1.96 3.34
C VAL A 52 -4.57 -1.70 3.10
N LYS A 53 -5.19 -0.84 3.92
CA LYS A 53 -6.59 -0.45 3.75
C LYS A 53 -6.83 0.23 2.40
N ALA A 54 -5.98 1.19 2.02
CA ALA A 54 -6.13 1.90 0.75
C ALA A 54 -5.98 0.95 -0.46
N ALA A 55 -5.01 0.04 -0.43
CA ALA A 55 -4.84 -0.98 -1.47
C ALA A 55 -6.05 -1.92 -1.56
N TYR A 56 -6.58 -2.35 -0.43
CA TYR A 56 -7.80 -3.15 -0.37
C TYR A 56 -9.01 -2.40 -0.93
N ASP A 57 -9.23 -1.15 -0.52
CA ASP A 57 -10.35 -0.34 -1.00
C ASP A 57 -10.27 -0.08 -2.51
N MET A 58 -9.06 0.09 -3.06
CA MET A 58 -8.83 0.17 -4.50
C MET A 58 -9.13 -1.15 -5.21
N ALA A 59 -8.73 -2.29 -4.66
CA ALA A 59 -8.96 -3.60 -5.24
C ALA A 59 -10.43 -4.06 -5.15
N ALA A 60 -11.12 -3.69 -4.07
CA ALA A 60 -12.55 -3.95 -3.87
C ALA A 60 -13.44 -3.06 -4.74
N SER A 61 -12.88 -1.99 -5.32
CA SER A 61 -13.63 -1.12 -6.23
C SER A 61 -13.81 -1.81 -7.58
N PRO A 62 -15.03 -1.77 -8.18
CA PRO A 62 -15.25 -2.37 -9.49
C PRO A 62 -14.40 -1.67 -10.55
N ALA A 63 -13.78 -2.47 -11.44
CA ALA A 63 -12.96 -1.97 -12.54
C ALA A 63 -13.73 -0.98 -13.45
N VAL A 64 -15.03 -1.22 -13.61
CA VAL A 64 -15.96 -0.33 -14.30
C VAL A 64 -16.95 0.22 -13.28
N LYS A 65 -16.83 1.51 -12.94
CA LYS A 65 -17.72 2.17 -11.96
C LYS A 65 -19.14 2.38 -12.51
N SER A 66 -19.26 2.59 -13.81
CA SER A 66 -20.52 2.70 -14.55
C SER A 66 -20.28 2.56 -16.05
N VAL A 67 -21.32 2.17 -16.78
CA VAL A 67 -21.38 2.25 -18.25
C VAL A 67 -22.57 3.13 -18.60
N ASN A 68 -22.34 4.24 -19.31
CA ASN A 68 -23.37 5.23 -19.64
C ASN A 68 -24.24 5.64 -18.41
N GLY A 69 -23.61 5.86 -17.26
CA GLY A 69 -24.29 6.20 -15.99
C GLY A 69 -24.96 5.03 -15.26
N LYS A 70 -25.12 3.86 -15.89
CA LYS A 70 -25.71 2.65 -15.28
C LYS A 70 -24.66 1.88 -14.46
N LYS A 71 -25.04 1.37 -13.29
CA LYS A 71 -24.21 0.54 -12.39
C LYS A 71 -24.76 -0.89 -12.32
N GLY A 72 -23.94 -1.89 -12.02
CA GLY A 72 -24.34 -3.29 -11.92
C GLY A 72 -24.23 -4.06 -13.24
N GLU A 73 -25.03 -5.12 -13.43
CA GLU A 73 -25.15 -5.78 -14.74
C GLU A 73 -25.73 -4.78 -15.75
N VAL A 74 -24.92 -4.39 -16.74
CA VAL A 74 -25.37 -3.47 -17.78
C VAL A 74 -25.65 -4.24 -19.06
N ARG A 75 -26.92 -4.31 -19.44
CA ARG A 75 -27.34 -4.73 -20.78
C ARG A 75 -27.31 -3.52 -21.71
N LEU A 76 -26.48 -3.56 -22.75
CA LEU A 76 -26.44 -2.57 -23.81
C LEU A 76 -27.47 -2.91 -24.88
N THR A 77 -28.23 -1.90 -25.32
CA THR A 77 -29.14 -2.00 -26.47
C THR A 77 -28.57 -1.24 -27.67
N PRO A 78 -29.03 -1.52 -28.91
CA PRO A 78 -28.65 -0.74 -30.08
C PRO A 78 -28.89 0.77 -29.91
N GLY A 79 -29.92 1.17 -29.15
CA GLY A 79 -30.20 2.57 -28.84
C GLY A 79 -29.16 3.24 -27.94
N ASP A 80 -28.53 2.50 -27.03
CA ASP A 80 -27.49 3.06 -26.13
C ASP A 80 -26.19 3.42 -26.89
N ILE A 81 -25.99 2.92 -28.11
CA ILE A 81 -24.80 3.14 -28.94
C ILE A 81 -25.11 3.82 -30.27
N GLU A 82 -26.33 4.36 -30.43
CA GLU A 82 -26.80 4.99 -31.68
C GLU A 82 -26.60 4.09 -32.91
N ALA A 83 -26.80 2.78 -32.76
CA ALA A 83 -26.62 1.85 -33.85
C ALA A 83 -27.60 2.15 -34.99
N LEU A 84 -27.06 2.22 -36.22
CA LEU A 84 -27.88 2.37 -37.41
C LEU A 84 -28.76 1.13 -37.61
N PRO A 85 -30.01 1.30 -38.08
CA PRO A 85 -30.86 0.17 -38.42
C PRO A 85 -30.20 -0.63 -39.55
N ALA A 86 -30.26 -1.96 -39.47
CA ALA A 86 -29.92 -2.81 -40.60
C ALA A 86 -30.83 -2.39 -41.78
N LYS A 87 -30.23 -2.06 -42.94
CA LYS A 87 -30.99 -1.63 -44.13
C LYS A 87 -32.07 -2.67 -44.45
N GLY A 88 -33.32 -2.30 -44.20
CA GLY A 88 -34.50 -3.00 -44.68
C GLY A 88 -35.23 -3.85 -43.64
N THR A 89 -36.20 -3.23 -42.96
CA THR A 89 -37.57 -3.76 -42.85
C THR A 89 -38.50 -2.54 -42.74
N ALA A 90 -39.47 -2.47 -43.65
CA ALA A 90 -40.52 -1.46 -43.69
C ALA A 90 -41.50 -1.60 -42.51
#